data_AF-A0A0C1IQJ9-F1
#
_entry.id   AF-A0A0C1IQJ9-F1
#
_cell.length_a   1.000
_cell.length_b   1.000
_cell.length_c   1.000
_cell.angle_alpha   90.00
_cell.angle_beta   90.00
_cell.angle_gamma   90.00
#
_symmetry.space_group_name_H-M   'P 1'
#
loop_
_entity.id
_entity.type
_entity.pdbx_description
1 polymer ?
#
loop_
_entity_poly.entity_id
_entity_poly.type
_entity_poly.pdbx_seq_one_letter_code
_entity_poly.pdbx_strand_id
1 'polypeptide(L)' 'MEASLNIAWMSSKRTIDKIVLVAGDSDFISPMKFSRREGILVYLYPMGQAQIKIGLKEHADFILQ' A
#
# COMPACT_ATOMS: atom_id res chain seq x y z
N MET A 1 4.64 5.07 -12.76
CA MET A 1 6.02 4.86 -12.26
C MET A 1 6.47 5.94 -11.27
N GLU A 2 6.15 7.22 -11.47
CA GLU A 2 6.59 8.28 -10.54
C GLU A 2 6.00 8.18 -9.12
N ALA A 3 4.72 7.78 -8.99
CA ALA A 3 4.07 7.63 -7.70
C ALA A 3 4.78 6.61 -6.78
N SER A 4 5.19 5.47 -7.33
CA SER A 4 5.88 4.41 -6.58
C SER A 4 7.27 4.85 -6.11
N LEU A 5 7.99 5.63 -6.92
CA LEU A 5 9.32 6.16 -6.58
C LEU A 5 9.22 7.22 -5.46
N ASN A 6 8.24 8.11 -5.54
CA ASN A 6 8.00 9.12 -4.51
C ASN A 6 7.62 8.49 -3.17
N ILE A 7 6.79 7.45 -3.17
CA ILE A 7 6.46 6.70 -1.95
C ILE A 7 7.73 6.09 -1.34
N ALA A 8 8.55 5.39 -2.12
CA ALA A 8 9.79 4.80 -1.61
C ALA A 8 10.75 5.84 -1.02
N TRP A 9 10.87 7.02 -1.64
CA TRP A 9 11.70 8.11 -1.13
C TRP A 9 11.15 8.70 0.19
N MET A 10 9.86 9.04 0.24
CA MET A 10 9.22 9.57 1.46
C MET A 10 9.27 8.54 2.60
N SER A 11 9.11 7.26 2.26
CA SER A 11 9.23 6.15 3.20
C SER A 11 10.62 6.06 3.81
N SER A 12 11.66 6.09 2.98
CA SER A 12 13.06 6.03 3.41
C SER A 12 13.45 7.23 4.28
N LYS A 13 12.89 8.41 4.01
CA LYS A 13 13.10 9.62 4.82
C LYS A 13 12.23 9.66 6.08
N ARG A 14 11.36 8.67 6.30
CA ARG A 14 10.36 8.63 7.39
C ARG A 14 9.52 9.91 7.49
N THR A 15 9.24 10.54 6.36
CA THR A 15 8.40 11.76 6.32
C THR A 15 6.91 11.43 6.26
N ILE A 16 6.57 10.15 6.21
CA ILE A 16 5.21 9.63 6.17
C ILE A 16 5.11 8.42 7.11
N ASP A 17 4.04 8.35 7.91
CA ASP A 17 3.76 7.23 8.81
C ASP A 17 2.76 6.24 8.21
N LYS A 18 1.98 6.69 7.21
CA LYS A 18 0.85 5.95 6.64
C LYS A 18 0.73 6.20 5.14
N ILE A 19 0.40 5.15 4.38
CA ILE A 19 0.01 5.27 2.97
C ILE A 19 -1.41 4.72 2.78
N VAL A 20 -2.20 5.40 1.95
CA VAL A 20 -3.50 4.90 1.48
C VAL A 20 -3.36 4.48 0.03
N LEU A 21 -3.38 3.18 -0.21
CA LEU A 21 -3.37 2.58 -1.53
C LEU A 21 -4.81 2.47 -2.03
N VAL A 22 -5.16 3.30 -2.99
CA VAL A 22 -6.44 3.25 -3.70
C VAL A 22 -6.27 2.40 -4.96
N ALA A 23 -6.38 1.09 -4.81
CA ALA A 23 -6.22 0.14 -5.92
C ALA A 23 -6.80 -1.24 -5.57
N GLY A 24 -7.14 -2.02 -6.59
CA GLY A 24 -7.48 -3.45 -6.47
C GLY A 24 -6.49 -4.39 -7.16
N ASP A 25 -5.40 -3.85 -7.72
CA ASP A 25 -4.46 -4.61 -8.55
C ASP A 25 -3.28 -5.19 -7.76
N SER A 26 -2.87 -6.42 -8.11
CA SER A 26 -1.78 -7.17 -7.46
C SER A 26 -0.38 -6.56 -7.64
N ASP A 27 -0.21 -5.65 -8.59
CA ASP A 27 1.09 -5.01 -8.87
C ASP A 27 1.64 -4.20 -7.69
N PHE A 28 0.77 -3.82 -6.74
CA PHE A 28 1.15 -3.05 -5.57
C PHE A 28 1.69 -3.88 -4.39
N ILE A 29 1.66 -5.21 -4.47
CA ILE A 29 2.12 -6.10 -3.39
C ILE A 29 3.59 -5.82 -3.02
N SER A 30 4.47 -5.63 -4.00
CA SER A 30 5.89 -5.35 -3.75
C SER A 30 6.10 -3.99 -3.05
N PRO A 31 5.52 -2.87 -3.53
CA PRO A 31 5.51 -1.59 -2.81
C PRO A 31 4.95 -1.64 -1.38
N MET A 32 3.86 -2.41 -1.16
CA MET A 32 3.26 -2.57 0.17
C MET A 32 4.23 -3.26 1.13
N LYS A 33 4.87 -4.35 0.68
CA LYS A 33 5.89 -5.07 1.47
C LYS A 33 7.06 -4.16 1.83
N PHE A 34 7.55 -3.36 0.89
CA PHE A 34 8.62 -2.40 1.14
C PHE A 34 8.21 -1.37 2.20
N SER A 35 7.03 -0.74 2.02
CA SER A 35 6.53 0.28 2.95
C SER A 35 6.37 -0.27 4.37
N ARG A 36 5.84 -1.48 4.53
CA ARG A 36 5.73 -2.14 5.84
C ARG A 36 7.08 -2.44 6.49
N ARG A 37 8.09 -2.83 5.69
CA ARG A 37 9.47 -3.03 6.20
C ARG A 37 10.08 -1.73 6.72
N GLU A 38 9.74 -0.60 6.10
CA GLU A 38 10.17 0.73 6.56
C GLU A 38 9.35 1.24 7.77
N GLY A 39 8.38 0.46 8.27
CA GLY A 39 7.55 0.80 9.43
C GLY A 39 6.32 1.65 9.11
N ILE A 40 5.91 1.70 7.84
CA ILE A 40 4.81 2.55 7.37
C ILE A 40 3.54 1.72 7.27
N LEU A 41 2.46 2.26 7.83
CA LEU A 41 1.16 1.59 7.82
C LEU A 41 0.50 1.67 6.45
N VAL A 42 0.03 0.54 5.96
CA VAL A 42 -0.60 0.43 4.64
C VAL A 42 -2.10 0.26 4.77
N TYR A 43 -2.85 1.23 4.29
CA TYR A 43 -4.30 1.19 4.16
C TYR A 43 -4.67 0.86 2.72
N LEU A 44 -5.55 -0.12 2.51
CA LEU A 44 -6.04 -0.50 1.20
C LEU A 44 -7.48 -0.04 1.02
N TYR A 45 -7.75 0.79 0.03
CA TYR A 45 -9.09 1.14 -0.41
C TYR A 45 -9.39 0.46 -1.76
N PRO A 46 -10.30 -0.52 -1.79
CA PRO A 46 -10.52 -1.39 -2.95
C PRO A 46 -11.44 -0.78 -4.02
N MET A 47 -11.69 0.53 -3.98
CA MET A 47 -12.55 1.24 -4.95
C MET A 47 -13.93 0.59 -5.16
N GLY A 48 -14.54 0.07 -4.09
CA GLY A 48 -15.85 -0.60 -4.17
C GLY A 48 -15.84 -1.97 -4.87
N GLN A 49 -14.68 -2.54 -5.18
CA GLN A 49 -14.60 -3.90 -5.70
C GLN A 49 -14.95 -4.91 -4.61
N ALA A 50 -16.00 -5.71 -4.87
CA ALA A 50 -16.46 -6.76 -3.96
C ALA A 50 -15.42 -7.88 -3.77
N GLN A 51 -14.59 -8.12 -4.79
CA GLN A 51 -13.54 -9.15 -4.76
C GLN A 51 -12.16 -8.52 -4.91
N ILE A 52 -11.45 -8.43 -3.80
CA ILE A 52 -10.04 -8.05 -3.74
C ILE A 52 -9.23 -9.35 -3.66
N LYS A 53 -8.16 -9.45 -4.46
CA LYS A 53 -7.25 -10.60 -4.39
C LYS A 53 -6.74 -10.79 -2.96
N ILE A 54 -6.77 -12.03 -2.47
CA ILE A 54 -6.32 -12.40 -1.12
C ILE A 54 -4.90 -11.88 -0.83
N GLY A 55 -3.98 -11.97 -1.80
CA GLY A 55 -2.61 -11.48 -1.63
C GLY A 55 -2.49 -9.99 -1.35
N LEU A 56 -3.41 -9.14 -1.82
CA LEU A 56 -3.41 -7.72 -1.42
C LEU A 56 -3.85 -7.55 0.04
N LYS A 57 -4.90 -8.28 0.44
CA LYS A 57 -5.43 -8.21 1.81
C LYS A 57 -4.38 -8.61 2.83
N GLU A 58 -3.61 -9.66 2.55
CA GLU A 58 -2.54 -10.14 3.45
C GLU A 58 -1.38 -9.14 3.62
N HIS A 59 -1.22 -8.22 2.67
CA HIS A 59 -0.15 -7.23 2.70
C HIS A 59 -0.61 -5.84 3.10
N ALA A 60 -1.91 -5.63 3.31
CA ALA A 60 -2.45 -4.41 3.92
C ALA A 60 -2.52 -4.55 5.45
N ASP A 61 -2.26 -3.46 6.17
CA ASP A 61 -2.48 -3.42 7.62
C ASP A 61 -3.95 -3.12 7.94
N PHE A 62 -4.60 -2.31 7.10
CA PHE A 62 -6.02 -1.96 7.22
C PHE A 62 -6.71 -1.98 5.86
N ILE A 63 -7.97 -2.40 5.82
CA ILE A 63 -8.82 -2.31 4.63
C ILE A 63 -9.92 -1.29 4.91
N LEU A 64 -9.98 -0.26 4.08
CA LEU A 64 -11.00 0.77 4.11
C LEU A 64 -12.18 0.32 3.25
N GLN A 65 -13.41 0.53 3.73
CA GLN A 65 -14.65 0.25 2.99
C GLN A 65 -15.35 1.54 2.60
#